data_AF-A0A1U9T293-F1
#
_entry.id   AF-A0A1U9T293-F1
#
_cell.length_a   1.000
_cell.length_b   1.000
_cell.length_c   1.000
_cell.angle_alpha   90.00
_cell.angle_beta   90.00
_cell.angle_gamma   90.00
#
_symmetry.space_group_name_H-M   'P 1'
#
loop_
_entity.id
_entity.type
_entity.pdbx_description
1 polymer ?
#
loop_
_entity_poly.entity_id
_entity_poly.type
_entity_poly.pdbx_seq_one_letter_code
_entity_poly.pdbx_strand_id
1 'polypeptide(L)' 'MRDDRFNSLKQEFSGVPDDAADALSSMPELIRAAFFLLSTREYKSTGLDVLNIAADYADFVTEVILRKTTDGD' A
#
# COMPACT_ATOMS: atom_id res chain seq x y z
N MET A 1 -7.85 -8.51 15.64
CA MET A 1 -8.05 -7.26 14.87
C MET A 1 -6.80 -6.80 14.14
N ARG A 2 -5.68 -6.49 14.83
CA ARG A 2 -4.41 -6.13 14.16
C ARG A 2 -3.87 -7.24 13.25
N ASP A 3 -3.87 -8.47 13.75
CA ASP A 3 -3.41 -9.64 12.98
C ASP A 3 -4.36 -10.01 11.83
N ASP A 4 -5.67 -9.92 12.03
CA ASP A 4 -6.65 -10.21 10.97
C ASP A 4 -6.52 -9.21 9.81
N ARG A 5 -6.36 -7.92 10.14
CA ARG A 5 -6.10 -6.86 9.14
C ARG A 5 -4.78 -7.12 8.42
N PHE A 6 -3.71 -7.41 9.16
CA PHE A 6 -2.41 -7.70 8.56
C PHE A 6 -2.45 -8.94 7.66
N ASN A 7 -3.13 -10.01 8.07
CA ASN A 7 -3.30 -11.23 7.27
C ASN A 7 -4.09 -10.96 5.98
N SER A 8 -5.12 -10.11 6.05
CA SER A 8 -5.84 -9.65 4.86
C SER A 8 -4.92 -8.89 3.90
N LEU A 9 -4.17 -7.91 4.42
CA LEU A 9 -3.22 -7.12 3.62
C LEU A 9 -2.11 -8.00 3.02
N LYS A 10 -1.61 -8.98 3.78
CA LYS A 10 -0.60 -9.93 3.31
C LYS A 10 -1.10 -10.80 2.16
N GLN A 11 -2.38 -11.18 2.16
CA GLN A 11 -3.00 -11.89 1.04
C GLN A 11 -3.18 -10.97 -0.17
N GLU A 12 -3.65 -9.74 0.06
CA GLU A 12 -3.87 -8.73 -0.97
C GLU A 12 -2.58 -8.33 -1.70
N PHE A 13 -1.48 -8.13 -0.97
CA PHE A 13 -0.17 -7.75 -1.50
C PHE A 13 0.78 -8.92 -1.69
N SER A 14 0.26 -10.15 -1.76
CA SER A 14 1.09 -11.34 -1.99
C SER A 14 1.88 -11.22 -3.30
N GLY A 15 3.21 -11.24 -3.22
CA GLY A 15 4.12 -11.13 -4.37
C GLY A 15 4.55 -9.71 -4.72
N VAL A 16 4.05 -8.70 -4.00
CA VAL A 16 4.54 -7.32 -4.06
C VAL A 16 5.76 -7.18 -3.13
N PRO A 17 6.77 -6.35 -3.48
CA PRO A 17 7.89 -6.07 -2.57
C PRO A 17 7.37 -5.60 -1.20
N ASP A 18 7.98 -6.09 -0.11
CA ASP A 18 7.64 -5.67 1.26
C ASP A 18 8.77 -4.85 1.92
N ASP A 19 9.78 -4.50 1.12
CA ASP A 19 10.88 -3.64 1.53
C ASP A 19 10.47 -2.17 1.51
N ALA A 20 10.95 -1.41 2.50
CA ALA A 20 10.61 0.00 2.68
C ALA A 20 11.06 0.87 1.50
N ALA A 21 12.26 0.64 0.98
CA ALA A 21 12.84 1.44 -0.09
C ALA A 21 12.13 1.18 -1.42
N ASP A 22 11.84 -0.09 -1.72
CA ASP A 22 11.09 -0.48 -2.91
C ASP A 22 9.65 0.07 -2.86
N ALA A 23 8.98 -0.02 -1.71
CA ALA A 23 7.66 0.56 -1.52
C ALA A 23 7.65 2.08 -1.70
N LEU A 24 8.59 2.78 -1.06
CA LEU A 24 8.73 4.23 -1.17
C LEU A 24 9.01 4.68 -2.62
N SER A 25 9.72 3.87 -3.40
CA SER A 25 9.98 4.17 -4.82
C SER A 25 8.71 4.13 -5.68
N SER A 26 7.74 3.29 -5.32
CA SER A 26 6.48 3.10 -6.07
C SER A 26 5.40 4.12 -5.69
N MET A 27 5.42 4.65 -4.46
CA MET A 27 4.39 5.57 -3.95
C MET A 27 4.20 6.84 -4.79
N PRO A 28 5.25 7.55 -5.26
CA PRO A 28 5.08 8.73 -6.10
C PRO A 28 4.35 8.44 -7.41
N GLU A 29 4.53 7.24 -7.98
CA GLU A 29 3.86 6.84 -9.22
C GLU A 29 2.38 6.55 -8.99
N LEU A 30 2.05 5.83 -7.92
CA LEU A 30 0.65 5.58 -7.51
C LEU A 30 -0.10 6.87 -7.23
N ILE A 31 0.53 7.81 -6.51
CA ILE A 31 -0.05 9.12 -6.21
C ILE A 31 -0.30 9.92 -7.49
N ARG A 32 0.68 9.97 -8.42
CA ARG A 32 0.51 10.68 -9.71
C ARG A 32 -0.59 10.05 -10.56
N ALA A 33 -0.64 8.72 -10.62
CA ALA A 33 -1.68 8.00 -11.35
C ALA A 33 -3.07 8.29 -10.78
N ALA A 34 -3.21 8.25 -9.45
CA ALA A 34 -4.45 8.62 -8.77
C ALA A 34 -4.89 10.05 -9.09
N PHE A 35 -3.98 11.04 -8.99
CA PHE A 35 -4.30 12.43 -9.32
C PHE A 35 -4.72 12.62 -10.77
N PHE A 36 -4.06 11.93 -11.70
CA PHE A 36 -4.43 11.94 -13.12
C PHE A 36 -5.86 11.41 -13.32
N LEU A 37 -6.21 10.29 -12.69
CA LEU A 37 -7.54 9.69 -12.77
C LEU A 37 -8.62 10.55 -12.10
N LEU A 38 -8.32 11.12 -10.92
CA LEU A 38 -9.21 12.05 -10.21
C LEU A 38 -9.51 13.32 -11.01
N SER A 39 -8.53 13.77 -11.79
CA SER A 39 -8.67 14.94 -12.68
C SER A 39 -9.45 14.62 -13.96
N THR A 40 -9.73 13.34 -14.22
CA THR A 40 -10.48 12.88 -15.39
C THR A 40 -11.90 12.51 -15.00
N ARG A 41 -12.89 13.18 -15.60
CA ARG A 41 -14.31 13.17 -15.18
C ARG A 41 -14.92 11.76 -15.01
N GLU A 42 -14.46 10.80 -15.81
CA GLU A 42 -14.98 9.42 -15.84
C GLU A 42 -14.23 8.45 -14.90
N TYR A 43 -13.05 8.84 -14.39
CA TYR A 43 -12.16 7.93 -13.64
C TYR A 43 -12.01 8.32 -12.17
N LYS A 44 -12.92 9.15 -11.64
CA LYS A 44 -12.83 9.60 -10.25
C LYS A 44 -12.87 8.46 -9.23
N SER A 45 -13.72 7.44 -9.43
CA SER A 45 -13.76 6.26 -8.56
C SER A 45 -12.44 5.49 -8.61
N THR A 46 -11.94 5.19 -9.81
CA THR A 46 -10.66 4.51 -10.00
C THR A 46 -9.50 5.27 -9.37
N GLY A 47 -9.50 6.60 -9.45
CA GLY A 47 -8.49 7.43 -8.79
C GLY A 47 -8.53 7.32 -7.26
N LEU A 48 -9.73 7.21 -6.66
CA LEU A 48 -9.88 6.94 -5.22
C LEU A 48 -9.43 5.52 -4.86
N ASP A 49 -9.75 4.53 -5.70
CA ASP A 49 -9.33 3.15 -5.49
C ASP A 49 -7.80 3.03 -5.46
N VAL A 50 -7.10 3.71 -6.38
CA VAL A 50 -5.62 3.74 -6.39
C VAL A 50 -5.05 4.40 -5.12
N LEU A 51 -5.69 5.45 -4.58
CA LEU A 51 -5.26 6.04 -3.31
C LEU A 51 -5.47 5.09 -2.13
N ASN A 52 -6.59 4.36 -2.10
CA ASN A 52 -6.84 3.36 -1.06
C ASN A 52 -5.79 2.25 -1.11
N ILE A 53 -5.50 1.72 -2.31
CA ILE A 53 -4.44 0.71 -2.50
C ILE A 53 -3.08 1.24 -2.03
N ALA A 54 -2.74 2.50 -2.35
CA ALA A 54 -1.48 3.10 -1.89
C ALA A 54 -1.41 3.19 -0.35
N ALA A 55 -2.53 3.55 0.30
CA ALA A 55 -2.60 3.59 1.76
C ALA A 55 -2.50 2.19 2.39
N ASP A 56 -3.23 1.21 1.85
CA ASP A 56 -3.20 -0.16 2.34
C ASP A 56 -1.82 -0.82 2.14
N TYR A 57 -1.14 -0.49 1.04
CA TYR A 57 0.22 -0.96 0.79
C TYR A 57 1.23 -0.33 1.77
N ALA A 58 1.09 0.96 2.09
CA ALA A 58 1.93 1.61 3.09
C ALA A 58 1.72 1.01 4.50
N ASP A 59 0.47 0.71 4.87
CA ASP A 59 0.13 0.04 6.13
C ASP A 59 0.71 -1.38 6.18
N PHE A 60 0.63 -2.13 5.08
CA PHE A 60 1.25 -3.46 4.96
C PHE A 60 2.76 -3.41 5.20
N VAL A 61 3.48 -2.55 4.47
CA VAL A 61 4.95 -2.42 4.55
C VAL A 61 5.38 -1.98 5.95
N THR A 62 4.67 -1.02 6.55
CA THR A 62 4.93 -0.56 7.92
C THR A 62 4.82 -1.72 8.91
N GLU A 63 3.77 -2.52 8.79
CA GLU A 63 3.52 -3.63 9.70
C GLU A 63 4.54 -4.77 9.50
N VAL A 64 4.99 -5.02 8.26
CA VAL A 64 6.10 -5.95 7.97
C VAL A 64 7.39 -5.50 8.65
N ILE A 65 7.74 -4.21 8.56
CA ILE A 65 8.95 -3.65 9.19
C ILE A 65 8.86 -3.79 10.71
N LEU A 66 7.74 -3.37 11.31
CA LEU A 66 7.55 -3.45 12.76
C LEU A 66 7.67 -4.87 13.29
N ARG A 67 7.13 -5.86 12.57
CA ARG A 67 7.25 -7.29 12.93
C ARG A 67 8.69 -7.77 12.81
N LYS A 68 9.40 -7.42 11.72
CA LYS A 68 10.85 -7.72 11.58
C LYS A 68 11.68 -7.12 12.72
N THR A 69 11.33 -5.94 13.21
CA THR A 69 12.01 -5.30 14.36
C THR A 69 11.63 -5.94 15.71
N THR A 70 10.41 -6.45 15.86
CA THR A 70 9.91 -6.99 17.15
C THR A 70 10.25 -8.48 17.33
N ASP A 71 10.38 -9.25 16.24
CA ASP A 71 10.78 -10.67 16.26
C ASP A 71 12.31 -10.87 16.38
N GLY A 72 13.08 -9.77 16.41
CA GLY A 72 14.54 -9.76 16.46
C GLY A 72 15.19 -9.55 17.84
N ASP A 73 14.38 -9.46 18.90
CA ASP A 73 14.80 -9.43 20.32
C ASP A 73 14.45 -10.77 21.01
#